data_AF-A0A2T0SNI3-F1
#
_entry.id   AF-A0A2T0SNI3-F1
#
_cell.length_a   1.000
_cell.length_b   1.000
_cell.length_c   1.000
_cell.angle_alpha   90.00
_cell.angle_beta   90.00
_cell.angle_gamma   90.00
#
_symmetry.space_group_name_H-M   'P 1'
#
loop_
_entity.id
_entity.type
_entity.pdbx_description
1 polymer ?
#
loop_
_entity_poly.entity_id
_entity_poly.type
_entity_poly.pdbx_seq_one_letter_code
_entity_poly.pdbx_strand_id
1 'polypeptide(L)'
;MIVPKSLLIGMLALSATACMDHREPPIDFSPTVHIVSPVANARVARGDGRPGAGSFNGSGFEINVEVITHDSVNVITNESLNIRNTALLGNPNPNMPGLTVTFDTDLIKPDGGIIPKNTNLANLFNIAGTDDTPGAGVTMWTGWHVLESLPVDVSQFTITVSVQDKAGKTGTDKITLAVASGAGVATSGQALTPLPLPTLNTTGADNPAGPVVTILAPRTPSSVATGPTAAPTPPTNASLFFVQVSALDVSRAGIGVNENGDGRDDATRGTIVDPTQSSKGPNRYVTGLTVTFDVPLLQPTGNIIVAGDNLAPVFNIAGSELDPTGYVRTTFGWVVGGSLLLPPGKTSVTITARVTDNTGKTGTATRVVQISPVVNGQRLTPNS
;
A
#
# COMPACT_ATOMS: atom_id res chain seq x y z
N MET A 1 12.62 -66.76 -73.23
CA MET A 1 13.91 -66.77 -73.92
C MET A 1 14.51 -65.38 -73.76
N ILE A 2 15.64 -65.29 -73.05
CA ILE A 2 16.65 -64.22 -73.03
C ILE A 2 16.26 -62.85 -72.44
N VAL A 3 16.89 -62.57 -71.29
CA VAL A 3 17.12 -61.24 -70.67
C VAL A 3 18.33 -60.58 -71.35
N PRO A 4 18.38 -59.25 -71.51
CA PRO A 4 19.40 -58.42 -70.81
C PRO A 4 18.79 -57.12 -70.24
N LYS A 5 19.02 -56.77 -68.97
CA LYS A 5 20.19 -56.10 -68.33
C LYS A 5 20.11 -54.56 -68.33
N SER A 6 20.41 -54.00 -67.14
CA SER A 6 20.97 -52.66 -66.85
C SER A 6 19.94 -51.54 -66.59
N LEU A 7 20.03 -50.65 -65.60
CA LEU A 7 20.96 -50.38 -64.48
C LEU A 7 20.30 -49.18 -63.72
N LEU A 8 19.87 -49.35 -62.47
CA LEU A 8 20.40 -48.70 -61.24
C LEU A 8 20.40 -47.15 -61.15
N ILE A 9 19.95 -46.68 -59.98
CA ILE A 9 20.33 -45.46 -59.21
C ILE A 9 19.29 -44.32 -59.19
N GLY A 10 18.80 -44.02 -57.97
CA GLY A 10 18.18 -42.73 -57.66
C GLY A 10 17.16 -42.74 -56.51
N MET A 11 17.52 -43.24 -55.32
CA MET A 11 16.76 -42.97 -54.09
C MET A 11 16.80 -41.45 -53.80
N LEU A 12 15.68 -40.75 -54.01
CA LEU A 12 15.43 -39.45 -53.39
C LEU A 12 14.52 -39.68 -52.18
N ALA A 13 15.13 -39.85 -51.00
CA ALA A 13 14.44 -39.66 -49.74
C ALA A 13 14.28 -38.15 -49.52
N LEU A 14 13.09 -37.62 -49.81
CA LEU A 14 12.72 -36.27 -49.42
C LEU A 14 12.31 -36.31 -47.94
N SER A 15 13.23 -35.91 -47.07
CA SER A 15 12.97 -35.64 -45.65
C SER A 15 11.95 -34.51 -45.56
N ALA A 16 10.70 -34.83 -45.26
CA ALA A 16 9.71 -33.85 -44.82
C ALA A 16 10.10 -33.39 -43.42
N THR A 17 10.95 -32.37 -43.34
CA THR A 17 11.19 -31.63 -42.10
C THR A 17 9.89 -30.93 -41.75
N ALA A 18 9.23 -31.40 -40.69
CA ALA A 18 8.13 -30.68 -40.07
C ALA A 18 8.64 -29.29 -39.69
N CYS A 19 8.14 -28.25 -40.34
CA CYS A 19 8.21 -26.89 -39.82
C CYS A 19 7.41 -26.88 -38.51
N MET A 20 8.08 -27.15 -37.39
CA MET A 20 7.57 -26.73 -36.10
C MET A 20 7.54 -25.20 -36.15
N ASP A 21 6.32 -24.65 -36.17
CA ASP A 21 6.02 -23.24 -36.01
C ASP A 21 6.56 -22.81 -34.63
N HIS A 22 7.84 -22.41 -34.58
CA HIS A 22 8.42 -21.72 -33.43
C HIS A 22 7.82 -20.32 -33.37
N ARG A 23 6.53 -20.22 -33.01
CA ARG A 23 6.01 -18.99 -32.44
C ARG A 23 6.60 -18.89 -31.05
N GLU A 24 7.42 -17.87 -30.83
CA GLU A 24 7.75 -17.45 -29.47
C GLU A 24 6.44 -17.33 -28.68
N PRO A 25 6.38 -17.84 -27.44
CA PRO A 25 5.20 -17.66 -26.62
C PRO A 25 4.91 -16.15 -26.51
N PRO A 26 3.64 -15.73 -26.64
CA PRO A 26 3.30 -14.32 -26.52
C PRO A 26 3.80 -13.78 -25.18
N ILE A 27 4.48 -12.64 -25.21
CA ILE A 27 4.97 -11.97 -23.99
C ILE A 27 3.74 -11.58 -23.16
N ASP A 28 3.68 -12.08 -21.93
CA ASP A 28 2.62 -11.73 -20.98
C ASP A 28 2.93 -10.38 -20.33
N PHE A 29 2.16 -9.37 -20.72
CA PHE A 29 2.21 -8.03 -20.12
C PHE A 29 1.09 -7.80 -19.11
N SER A 30 0.51 -8.86 -18.54
CA SER A 30 -0.44 -8.74 -17.42
C SER A 30 0.21 -8.00 -16.26
N PRO A 31 -0.52 -7.15 -15.52
CA PRO A 31 0.05 -6.45 -14.39
C PRO A 31 0.55 -7.44 -13.33
N THR A 32 1.67 -7.13 -12.70
CA THR A 32 2.12 -7.87 -11.51
C THR A 32 1.48 -7.22 -10.28
N VAL A 33 0.92 -8.04 -9.39
CA VAL A 33 0.27 -7.59 -8.15
C VAL A 33 1.03 -8.19 -6.98
N HIS A 34 1.27 -7.39 -5.94
CA HIS A 34 1.86 -7.84 -4.68
C HIS A 34 1.12 -7.25 -3.49
N ILE A 35 0.69 -8.09 -2.56
CA ILE A 35 0.25 -7.68 -1.23
C ILE A 35 1.51 -7.50 -0.38
N VAL A 36 1.88 -6.25 -0.09
CA VAL A 36 3.13 -5.90 0.62
C VAL A 36 2.93 -5.65 2.11
N SER A 37 1.68 -5.45 2.52
CA SER A 37 1.21 -5.43 3.90
C SER A 37 -0.17 -6.10 3.92
N PRO A 38 -0.47 -7.00 4.85
CA PRO A 38 0.43 -7.61 5.84
C PRO A 38 1.66 -8.33 5.28
N VAL A 39 2.69 -8.54 6.10
CA VAL A 39 3.82 -9.38 5.67
C VAL A 39 3.44 -10.85 5.64
N ALA A 40 4.10 -11.63 4.78
CA ALA A 40 3.86 -13.07 4.68
C ALA A 40 4.02 -13.77 6.04
N ASN A 41 3.09 -14.68 6.35
CA ASN A 41 3.01 -15.42 7.63
C ASN A 41 2.77 -14.55 8.87
N ALA A 42 2.35 -13.29 8.70
CA ALA A 42 1.87 -12.48 9.81
C ALA A 42 0.59 -13.08 10.43
N ARG A 43 0.32 -12.67 11.67
CA ARG A 43 -0.95 -12.91 12.34
C ARG A 43 -1.61 -11.58 12.64
N VAL A 44 -2.92 -11.52 12.46
CA VAL A 44 -3.71 -10.32 12.74
C VAL A 44 -4.59 -10.54 13.96
N ALA A 45 -4.92 -9.47 14.67
CA ALA A 45 -5.92 -9.54 15.71
C ALA A 45 -7.31 -9.79 15.09
N ARG A 46 -8.21 -10.40 15.85
CA ARG A 46 -9.57 -10.69 15.37
C ARG A 46 -10.42 -9.42 15.23
N GLY A 47 -10.31 -8.50 16.17
CA GLY A 47 -11.28 -7.46 16.43
C GLY A 47 -12.30 -7.84 17.51
N ASP A 48 -12.91 -6.80 18.08
CA ASP A 48 -13.88 -6.87 19.17
C ASP A 48 -15.33 -6.91 18.65
N GLY A 49 -15.56 -6.59 17.38
CA GLY A 49 -16.88 -6.55 16.76
C GLY A 49 -17.55 -7.92 16.69
N ARG A 50 -18.87 -7.94 16.86
CA ARG A 50 -19.72 -9.13 16.75
C ARG A 50 -20.92 -8.84 15.85
N PRO A 51 -21.54 -9.86 15.23
CA PRO A 51 -22.80 -9.68 14.52
C PRO A 51 -23.85 -9.01 15.41
N GLY A 52 -24.44 -7.91 14.95
CA GLY A 52 -25.41 -7.09 15.69
C GLY A 52 -24.83 -6.22 16.81
N ALA A 53 -23.51 -6.29 17.08
CA ALA A 53 -22.82 -5.49 18.09
C ALA A 53 -21.40 -5.17 17.59
N GLY A 54 -21.31 -4.23 16.65
CA GLY A 54 -20.05 -3.84 16.01
C GLY A 54 -19.11 -3.06 16.94
N SER A 55 -17.90 -2.81 16.44
CA SER A 55 -16.87 -2.04 17.14
C SER A 55 -15.89 -1.44 16.14
N PHE A 56 -15.39 -0.24 16.43
CA PHE A 56 -14.25 0.33 15.71
C PHE A 56 -12.90 -0.29 16.12
N ASN A 57 -12.87 -1.08 17.20
CA ASN A 57 -11.72 -1.92 17.53
C ASN A 57 -11.72 -3.19 16.66
N GLY A 58 -11.49 -3.02 15.37
CA GLY A 58 -11.43 -4.09 14.39
C GLY A 58 -10.18 -4.95 14.47
N SER A 59 -9.98 -5.75 13.43
CA SER A 59 -8.72 -6.47 13.22
C SER A 59 -7.53 -5.51 13.09
N GLY A 60 -7.74 -4.32 12.52
CA GLY A 60 -6.88 -3.13 12.63
C GLY A 60 -5.56 -3.19 11.85
N PHE A 61 -5.35 -4.22 11.04
CA PHE A 61 -4.19 -4.30 10.16
C PHE A 61 -4.36 -3.45 8.90
N GLU A 62 -3.26 -3.19 8.19
CA GLU A 62 -3.23 -2.42 6.95
C GLU A 62 -2.96 -3.33 5.75
N ILE A 63 -3.79 -3.22 4.71
CA ILE A 63 -3.56 -3.85 3.42
C ILE A 63 -2.98 -2.83 2.46
N ASN A 64 -1.75 -3.05 2.04
CA ASN A 64 -1.12 -2.28 0.96
C ASN A 64 -0.82 -3.19 -0.22
N VAL A 65 -1.20 -2.73 -1.40
CA VAL A 65 -1.04 -3.45 -2.66
C VAL A 65 -0.12 -2.65 -3.57
N GLU A 66 0.92 -3.29 -4.07
CA GLU A 66 1.75 -2.82 -5.17
C GLU A 66 1.23 -3.42 -6.48
N VAL A 67 1.10 -2.61 -7.52
CA VAL A 67 0.67 -3.02 -8.86
C VAL A 67 1.65 -2.49 -9.88
N ILE A 68 2.27 -3.36 -10.67
CA ILE A 68 3.28 -2.99 -11.66
C ILE A 68 2.71 -3.30 -13.04
N THR A 69 2.66 -2.30 -13.90
CA THR A 69 2.36 -2.48 -15.33
C THR A 69 3.65 -2.58 -16.12
N HIS A 70 3.65 -3.36 -17.20
CA HIS A 70 4.87 -3.68 -17.97
C HIS A 70 4.89 -3.09 -19.38
N ASP A 71 3.75 -2.56 -19.83
CA ASP A 71 3.56 -1.88 -21.10
C ASP A 71 2.80 -0.55 -20.87
N SER A 72 2.46 0.15 -21.94
CA SER A 72 1.67 1.39 -21.87
C SER A 72 0.17 1.15 -21.64
N VAL A 73 -0.25 -0.11 -21.48
CA VAL A 73 -1.62 -0.47 -21.12
C VAL A 73 -1.74 -0.38 -19.61
N ASN A 74 -2.03 0.82 -19.14
CA ASN A 74 -2.14 1.09 -17.71
C ASN A 74 -3.40 0.48 -17.10
N VAL A 75 -3.45 0.45 -15.77
CA VAL A 75 -4.68 0.24 -14.99
C VAL A 75 -5.35 1.59 -14.76
N ILE A 76 -6.68 1.65 -14.85
CA ILE A 76 -7.44 2.87 -14.57
C ILE A 76 -7.38 3.16 -13.08
N THR A 77 -6.79 4.30 -12.72
CA THR A 77 -6.67 4.77 -11.34
C THR A 77 -6.92 6.27 -11.31
N ASN A 78 -7.90 6.70 -10.53
CA ASN A 78 -8.09 8.08 -10.14
C ASN A 78 -7.40 8.26 -8.78
N GLU A 79 -6.12 8.63 -8.79
CA GLU A 79 -5.32 8.78 -7.58
C GLU A 79 -5.95 9.80 -6.63
N SER A 80 -6.02 9.46 -5.35
CA SER A 80 -6.68 10.29 -4.36
C SER A 80 -6.22 9.96 -2.95
N LEU A 81 -6.34 10.98 -2.09
CA LEU A 81 -6.20 10.85 -0.64
C LEU A 81 -7.39 10.13 0.00
N ASN A 82 -8.48 9.97 -0.74
CA ASN A 82 -9.64 9.18 -0.35
C ASN A 82 -10.30 8.55 -1.59
N ILE A 83 -10.14 7.24 -1.78
CA ILE A 83 -10.86 6.45 -2.80
C ILE A 83 -11.95 5.56 -2.20
N ARG A 84 -12.24 5.70 -0.91
CA ARG A 84 -13.19 4.88 -0.16
C ARG A 84 -14.63 5.28 -0.48
N ASN A 85 -15.49 4.30 -0.71
CA ASN A 85 -16.93 4.49 -0.85
C ASN A 85 -17.74 3.30 -0.34
N THR A 86 -18.06 3.29 0.96
CA THR A 86 -18.76 2.18 1.61
C THR A 86 -20.17 1.93 1.08
N ALA A 87 -20.81 2.92 0.44
CA ALA A 87 -22.12 2.77 -0.18
C ALA A 87 -22.10 1.86 -1.43
N LEU A 88 -20.92 1.64 -2.02
CA LEU A 88 -20.71 0.81 -3.20
C LEU A 88 -20.09 -0.55 -2.87
N LEU A 89 -20.08 -0.98 -1.61
CA LEU A 89 -19.54 -2.27 -1.19
C LEU A 89 -20.08 -3.42 -2.07
N GLY A 90 -19.18 -4.29 -2.55
CA GLY A 90 -19.51 -5.37 -3.49
C GLY A 90 -19.50 -4.98 -4.97
N ASN A 91 -19.49 -3.69 -5.30
CA ASN A 91 -19.35 -3.19 -6.67
C ASN A 91 -17.90 -2.81 -6.99
N PRO A 92 -17.55 -2.60 -8.28
CA PRO A 92 -16.26 -2.00 -8.65
C PRO A 92 -16.04 -0.64 -7.99
N ASN A 93 -14.80 -0.31 -7.63
CA ASN A 93 -14.47 1.02 -7.13
C ASN A 93 -14.40 2.01 -8.31
N PRO A 94 -15.18 3.11 -8.33
CA PRO A 94 -15.14 4.07 -9.44
C PRO A 94 -13.76 4.70 -9.68
N ASN A 95 -12.93 4.80 -8.64
CA ASN A 95 -11.58 5.34 -8.73
C ASN A 95 -10.54 4.29 -9.13
N MET A 96 -10.85 3.00 -9.08
CA MET A 96 -9.94 1.94 -9.49
C MET A 96 -10.77 0.71 -9.93
N PRO A 97 -11.49 0.80 -11.07
CA PRO A 97 -12.52 -0.18 -11.45
C PRO A 97 -11.97 -1.58 -11.71
N GLY A 98 -10.69 -1.68 -12.08
CA GLY A 98 -10.00 -2.97 -12.27
C GLY A 98 -9.60 -3.66 -10.97
N LEU A 99 -9.69 -3.00 -9.80
CA LEU A 99 -9.34 -3.58 -8.51
C LEU A 99 -10.47 -4.46 -7.97
N THR A 100 -10.12 -5.70 -7.63
CA THR A 100 -10.97 -6.60 -6.86
C THR A 100 -10.20 -7.11 -5.66
N VAL A 101 -10.78 -6.97 -4.46
CA VAL A 101 -10.21 -7.51 -3.23
C VAL A 101 -11.27 -8.31 -2.51
N THR A 102 -10.95 -9.55 -2.14
CA THR A 102 -11.90 -10.45 -1.48
C THR A 102 -11.25 -11.19 -0.34
N PHE A 103 -12.03 -11.42 0.70
CA PHE A 103 -11.68 -12.33 1.80
C PHE A 103 -12.49 -13.61 1.62
N ASP A 104 -11.90 -14.78 1.89
CA ASP A 104 -12.61 -16.06 1.87
C ASP A 104 -13.44 -16.34 3.14
N THR A 105 -13.50 -15.36 4.04
CA THR A 105 -14.30 -15.36 5.26
C THR A 105 -15.19 -14.12 5.35
N ASP A 106 -16.27 -14.23 6.13
CA ASP A 106 -17.16 -13.10 6.41
C ASP A 106 -16.42 -12.05 7.26
N LEU A 107 -16.80 -10.78 7.10
CA LEU A 107 -16.31 -9.69 7.92
C LEU A 107 -17.45 -9.05 8.71
N ILE A 108 -17.15 -8.54 9.89
CA ILE A 108 -18.10 -7.84 10.75
C ILE A 108 -17.76 -6.36 10.72
N LYS A 109 -18.69 -5.55 10.22
CA LYS A 109 -18.57 -4.10 10.12
C LYS A 109 -18.51 -3.44 11.51
N PRO A 110 -18.01 -2.20 11.59
CA PRO A 110 -18.09 -1.40 12.80
C PRO A 110 -19.51 -1.17 13.33
N ASP A 111 -20.54 -1.24 12.46
CA ASP A 111 -21.96 -1.17 12.84
C ASP A 111 -22.57 -2.53 13.26
N GLY A 112 -21.79 -3.62 13.20
CA GLY A 112 -22.21 -4.97 13.54
C GLY A 112 -22.89 -5.74 12.40
N GLY A 113 -23.10 -5.12 11.24
CA GLY A 113 -23.56 -5.82 10.06
C GLY A 113 -22.48 -6.74 9.47
N ILE A 114 -22.89 -7.71 8.67
CA ILE A 114 -21.99 -8.69 8.06
C ILE A 114 -21.69 -8.29 6.62
N ILE A 115 -20.43 -8.35 6.24
CA ILE A 115 -19.98 -8.39 4.84
C ILE A 115 -19.73 -9.86 4.50
N PRO A 116 -20.52 -10.46 3.59
CA PRO A 116 -20.29 -11.85 3.21
C PRO A 116 -18.90 -12.06 2.59
N LYS A 117 -18.32 -13.23 2.81
CA LYS A 117 -17.10 -13.66 2.12
C LYS A 117 -17.23 -13.52 0.60
N ASN A 118 -16.10 -13.30 -0.06
CA ASN A 118 -15.97 -13.06 -1.50
C ASN A 118 -16.70 -11.82 -2.03
N THR A 119 -17.17 -10.93 -1.15
CA THR A 119 -17.61 -9.58 -1.54
C THR A 119 -16.42 -8.79 -2.05
N ASN A 120 -16.58 -8.01 -3.13
CA ASN A 120 -15.55 -7.09 -3.57
C ASN A 120 -15.41 -5.91 -2.58
N LEU A 121 -14.25 -5.85 -1.92
CA LEU A 121 -13.87 -4.88 -0.91
C LEU A 121 -13.04 -3.71 -1.46
N ALA A 122 -12.85 -3.60 -2.78
CA ALA A 122 -12.09 -2.51 -3.39
C ALA A 122 -12.59 -1.11 -2.99
N ASN A 123 -13.88 -0.99 -2.68
CA ASN A 123 -14.51 0.24 -2.19
C ASN A 123 -14.17 0.59 -0.72
N LEU A 124 -13.43 -0.25 0.00
CA LEU A 124 -12.94 0.03 1.35
C LEU A 124 -11.53 0.65 1.37
N PHE A 125 -10.78 0.59 0.26
CA PHE A 125 -9.46 1.20 0.16
C PHE A 125 -9.54 2.71 0.36
N ASN A 126 -8.58 3.24 1.12
CA ASN A 126 -8.53 4.65 1.51
C ASN A 126 -7.75 5.47 0.50
N ILE A 127 -6.59 5.00 0.04
CA ILE A 127 -5.64 5.84 -0.70
C ILE A 127 -5.14 5.11 -1.93
N ALA A 128 -4.89 5.84 -3.02
CA ALA A 128 -4.21 5.32 -4.20
C ALA A 128 -3.27 6.36 -4.81
N GLY A 129 -2.08 5.92 -5.22
CA GLY A 129 -1.01 6.75 -5.76
C GLY A 129 -0.12 6.00 -6.74
N THR A 130 0.67 6.72 -7.53
CA THR A 130 1.49 6.15 -8.61
C THR A 130 2.91 6.71 -8.60
N ASP A 131 3.88 5.80 -8.77
CA ASP A 131 5.27 6.08 -9.04
C ASP A 131 5.58 5.89 -10.53
N ASP A 132 6.49 6.69 -11.08
CA ASP A 132 6.97 6.56 -12.45
C ASP A 132 8.13 5.55 -12.51
N THR A 133 7.80 4.32 -12.92
CA THR A 133 8.74 3.20 -12.99
C THR A 133 9.46 3.18 -14.33
N PRO A 134 10.77 2.85 -14.39
CA PRO A 134 11.48 2.78 -15.65
C PRO A 134 10.83 1.80 -16.62
N GLY A 135 10.58 2.25 -17.85
CA GLY A 135 9.98 1.44 -18.90
C GLY A 135 8.72 2.08 -19.46
N ALA A 136 7.88 1.26 -20.07
CA ALA A 136 6.62 1.71 -20.66
C ALA A 136 5.44 1.74 -19.67
N GLY A 137 5.57 1.04 -18.53
CA GLY A 137 4.56 0.99 -17.48
C GLY A 137 4.93 1.82 -16.25
N VAL A 138 4.10 1.70 -15.22
CA VAL A 138 4.16 2.43 -13.95
C VAL A 138 3.92 1.48 -12.76
N THR A 139 4.32 1.91 -11.56
CA THR A 139 3.96 1.23 -10.30
C THR A 139 2.90 2.02 -9.58
N MET A 140 1.75 1.40 -9.33
CA MET A 140 0.67 1.97 -8.55
C MET A 140 0.61 1.32 -7.18
N TRP A 141 0.07 2.05 -6.23
CA TRP A 141 -0.11 1.63 -4.86
C TRP A 141 -1.51 1.96 -4.39
N THR A 142 -2.09 1.08 -3.58
CA THR A 142 -3.35 1.36 -2.92
C THR A 142 -3.36 0.77 -1.51
N GLY A 143 -3.95 1.49 -0.56
CA GLY A 143 -3.92 1.15 0.86
C GLY A 143 -5.27 1.19 1.56
N TRP A 144 -5.50 0.26 2.49
CA TRP A 144 -6.72 0.15 3.31
C TRP A 144 -6.37 -0.17 4.77
N HIS A 145 -6.90 0.62 5.72
CA HIS A 145 -6.94 0.21 7.13
C HIS A 145 -8.23 -0.58 7.44
N VAL A 146 -8.07 -1.83 7.87
CA VAL A 146 -9.18 -2.77 8.10
C VAL A 146 -9.83 -2.52 9.47
N LEU A 147 -11.00 -1.88 9.49
CA LEU A 147 -11.80 -1.64 10.70
C LEU A 147 -12.70 -2.82 11.04
N GLU A 148 -12.86 -3.74 10.10
CA GLU A 148 -13.73 -4.89 10.22
C GLU A 148 -13.12 -5.93 11.17
N SER A 149 -13.99 -6.60 11.92
CA SER A 149 -13.63 -7.74 12.77
C SER A 149 -13.86 -9.05 12.03
N LEU A 150 -13.11 -10.08 12.42
CA LEU A 150 -13.25 -11.45 11.94
C LEU A 150 -14.19 -12.24 12.88
N PRO A 151 -14.97 -13.20 12.34
CA PRO A 151 -15.78 -14.12 13.16
C PRO A 151 -14.94 -14.89 14.19
N VAL A 152 -15.58 -15.27 15.31
CA VAL A 152 -14.91 -15.89 16.47
C VAL A 152 -14.28 -17.26 16.18
N ASP A 153 -14.80 -17.98 15.20
CA ASP A 153 -14.42 -19.33 14.79
C ASP A 153 -13.38 -19.35 13.67
N VAL A 154 -12.97 -18.19 13.16
CA VAL A 154 -11.97 -18.07 12.10
C VAL A 154 -10.58 -18.06 12.72
N SER A 155 -9.78 -19.08 12.40
CA SER A 155 -8.37 -19.19 12.80
C SER A 155 -7.39 -18.76 11.70
N GLN A 156 -7.85 -18.74 10.46
CA GLN A 156 -7.10 -18.29 9.28
C GLN A 156 -8.06 -17.86 8.19
N PHE A 157 -7.59 -17.00 7.29
CA PHE A 157 -8.33 -16.57 6.11
C PHE A 157 -7.36 -16.16 5.00
N THR A 158 -7.84 -16.15 3.77
CA THR A 158 -7.08 -15.73 2.59
C THR A 158 -7.66 -14.44 2.02
N ILE A 159 -6.77 -13.48 1.79
CA ILE A 159 -7.03 -12.28 1.00
C ILE A 159 -6.58 -12.56 -0.42
N THR A 160 -7.47 -12.34 -1.39
CA THR A 160 -7.14 -12.36 -2.82
C THR A 160 -7.27 -10.95 -3.36
N VAL A 161 -6.24 -10.48 -4.06
CA VAL A 161 -6.24 -9.21 -4.77
C VAL A 161 -6.02 -9.48 -6.25
N SER A 162 -6.92 -8.99 -7.09
CA SER A 162 -6.81 -9.04 -8.54
C SER A 162 -6.90 -7.64 -9.12
N VAL A 163 -6.10 -7.36 -10.15
CA VAL A 163 -6.11 -6.08 -10.86
C VAL A 163 -6.16 -6.32 -12.35
N GLN A 164 -7.15 -5.72 -13.00
CA GLN A 164 -7.33 -5.75 -14.45
C GLN A 164 -6.82 -4.46 -15.11
N ASP A 165 -6.00 -4.59 -16.16
CA ASP A 165 -5.56 -3.48 -17.00
C ASP A 165 -6.64 -3.04 -18.02
N LYS A 166 -6.39 -1.96 -18.76
CA LYS A 166 -7.31 -1.46 -19.81
C LYS A 166 -7.57 -2.46 -20.96
N ALA A 167 -6.68 -3.44 -21.17
CA ALA A 167 -6.85 -4.48 -22.19
C ALA A 167 -7.57 -5.72 -21.65
N GLY A 168 -7.92 -5.76 -20.37
CA GLY A 168 -8.59 -6.88 -19.72
C GLY A 168 -7.63 -7.93 -19.13
N LYS A 169 -6.31 -7.75 -19.23
CA LYS A 169 -5.33 -8.67 -18.64
C LYS A 169 -5.34 -8.52 -17.13
N THR A 170 -5.17 -9.62 -16.40
CA THR A 170 -5.37 -9.65 -14.95
C THR A 170 -4.14 -10.19 -14.23
N GLY A 171 -3.61 -9.38 -13.31
CA GLY A 171 -2.67 -9.79 -12.29
C GLY A 171 -3.41 -10.24 -11.03
N THR A 172 -2.85 -11.19 -10.28
CA THR A 172 -3.44 -11.63 -9.00
C THR A 172 -2.37 -12.00 -8.00
N ASP A 173 -2.61 -11.65 -6.75
CA ASP A 173 -1.83 -12.12 -5.60
C ASP A 173 -2.76 -12.61 -4.48
N LYS A 174 -2.22 -13.46 -3.62
CA LYS A 174 -2.94 -14.03 -2.48
C LYS A 174 -2.04 -14.10 -1.26
N ILE A 175 -2.59 -13.74 -0.12
CA ILE A 175 -1.94 -13.95 1.18
C ILE A 175 -2.90 -14.67 2.12
N THR A 176 -2.41 -15.71 2.79
CA THR A 176 -3.12 -16.38 3.87
C THR A 176 -2.56 -15.89 5.20
N LEU A 177 -3.46 -15.43 6.07
CA LEU A 177 -3.14 -14.88 7.37
C LEU A 177 -3.77 -15.73 8.46
N ALA A 178 -3.04 -15.91 9.55
CA ALA A 178 -3.59 -16.53 10.75
C ALA A 178 -4.19 -15.46 11.68
N VAL A 179 -5.23 -15.85 12.42
CA VAL A 179 -5.85 -15.00 13.44
C VAL A 179 -5.17 -15.28 14.77
N ALA A 180 -4.63 -14.24 15.39
CA ALA A 180 -3.97 -14.33 16.67
C ALA A 180 -4.98 -14.79 17.74
N SER A 181 -4.62 -15.81 18.51
CA SER A 181 -5.47 -16.40 19.54
C SER A 181 -4.64 -16.93 20.71
N GLY A 182 -5.29 -17.07 21.88
CA GLY A 182 -4.66 -17.55 23.11
C GLY A 182 -4.74 -16.53 24.26
N ALA A 183 -4.37 -16.98 25.46
CA ALA A 183 -4.37 -16.11 26.65
C ALA A 183 -3.32 -15.01 26.50
N GLY A 184 -3.70 -13.77 26.78
CA GLY A 184 -2.82 -12.61 26.71
C GLY A 184 -2.56 -12.07 25.30
N VAL A 185 -3.22 -12.61 24.27
CA VAL A 185 -3.18 -12.05 22.91
C VAL A 185 -4.18 -10.90 22.79
N ALA A 186 -3.74 -9.80 22.18
CA ALA A 186 -4.59 -8.64 21.90
C ALA A 186 -5.82 -9.03 21.07
N THR A 187 -6.99 -8.52 21.44
CA THR A 187 -8.26 -8.89 20.80
C THR A 187 -8.54 -8.07 19.54
N SER A 188 -7.92 -6.89 19.38
CA SER A 188 -8.07 -5.98 18.24
C SER A 188 -6.71 -5.43 17.82
N GLY A 189 -6.63 -4.86 16.61
CA GLY A 189 -5.40 -4.23 16.12
C GLY A 189 -4.97 -3.10 17.05
N GLN A 190 -5.93 -2.26 17.48
CA GLN A 190 -5.65 -1.16 18.40
C GLN A 190 -5.05 -1.65 19.72
N ALA A 191 -5.37 -2.87 20.17
CA ALA A 191 -4.81 -3.45 21.38
C ALA A 191 -3.38 -4.02 21.19
N LEU A 192 -2.88 -4.14 19.96
CA LEU A 192 -1.48 -4.47 19.67
C LEU A 192 -0.55 -3.28 19.93
N THR A 193 -1.05 -2.05 19.83
CA THR A 193 -0.29 -0.82 20.02
C THR A 193 -0.77 -0.06 21.25
N PRO A 194 0.12 0.50 22.07
CA PRO A 194 -0.29 1.45 23.11
C PRO A 194 -0.85 2.73 22.49
N LEU A 195 -1.54 3.54 23.30
CA LEU A 195 -1.95 4.88 22.88
C LEU A 195 -0.73 5.81 22.67
N PRO A 196 -0.85 6.80 21.78
CA PRO A 196 0.18 7.82 21.58
C PRO A 196 0.47 8.60 22.87
N LEU A 197 1.76 8.83 23.16
CA LEU A 197 2.21 9.62 24.30
C LEU A 197 2.46 11.08 23.86
N PRO A 198 1.76 12.09 24.42
CA PRO A 198 1.96 13.49 24.02
C PRO A 198 3.34 14.05 24.35
N THR A 199 4.00 13.50 25.38
CA THR A 199 5.31 13.94 25.88
C THR A 199 6.46 13.06 25.39
N LEU A 200 6.24 12.26 24.33
CA LEU A 200 7.27 11.39 23.80
C LEU A 200 8.42 12.21 23.22
N ASN A 201 9.64 11.98 23.70
CA ASN A 201 10.81 12.59 23.11
C ASN A 201 11.21 11.83 21.85
N THR A 202 10.95 12.41 20.68
CA THR A 202 11.34 11.88 19.36
C THR A 202 12.70 12.41 18.89
N THR A 203 13.33 13.27 19.70
CA THR A 203 14.66 13.84 19.43
C THR A 203 15.72 12.98 20.10
N GLY A 204 16.60 12.37 19.30
CA GLY A 204 17.61 11.44 19.79
C GLY A 204 18.35 10.74 18.66
N ALA A 205 19.48 10.11 18.98
CA ALA A 205 20.14 9.23 18.03
C ALA A 205 19.34 7.93 17.85
N ASP A 206 19.58 7.25 16.74
CA ASP A 206 19.07 5.90 16.54
C ASP A 206 19.59 4.97 17.63
N ASN A 207 18.73 4.06 18.07
CA ASN A 207 19.03 3.07 19.08
C ASN A 207 18.98 1.67 18.43
N PRO A 208 20.02 0.83 18.58
CA PRO A 208 20.01 -0.53 18.04
C PRO A 208 18.87 -1.42 18.55
N ALA A 209 18.30 -1.09 19.71
CA ALA A 209 17.12 -1.74 20.28
C ALA A 209 15.82 -0.94 20.05
N GLY A 210 15.82 0.08 19.20
CA GLY A 210 14.61 0.77 18.75
C GLY A 210 13.89 0.00 17.65
N PRO A 211 12.76 0.54 17.15
CA PRO A 211 12.03 -0.08 16.06
C PRO A 211 12.90 -0.25 14.81
N VAL A 212 12.77 -1.39 14.11
CA VAL A 212 13.40 -1.58 12.79
C VAL A 212 12.49 -0.94 11.75
N VAL A 213 12.91 0.20 11.21
CA VAL A 213 12.13 1.01 10.26
C VAL A 213 12.52 0.68 8.82
N THR A 214 11.53 0.59 7.94
CA THR A 214 11.71 0.44 6.49
C THR A 214 10.74 1.37 5.74
N ILE A 215 11.18 1.84 4.56
CA ILE A 215 10.32 2.57 3.62
C ILE A 215 10.14 1.67 2.40
N LEU A 216 8.93 1.17 2.13
CA LEU A 216 8.67 0.23 1.03
C LEU A 216 8.28 0.92 -0.28
N ALA A 217 7.54 2.02 -0.19
CA ALA A 217 7.12 2.84 -1.32
C ALA A 217 7.64 4.29 -1.13
N PRO A 218 8.05 4.99 -2.21
CA PRO A 218 8.07 4.55 -3.61
C PRO A 218 9.03 3.38 -3.90
N ARG A 219 8.78 2.61 -4.96
CA ARG A 219 9.68 1.50 -5.38
C ARG A 219 11.04 2.04 -5.83
N THR A 220 12.08 1.20 -5.80
CA THR A 220 13.36 1.49 -6.46
C THR A 220 13.68 0.37 -7.46
N PRO A 221 14.07 0.69 -8.71
CA PRO A 221 14.16 2.02 -9.30
C PRO A 221 12.77 2.55 -9.68
N SER A 222 12.35 3.69 -9.15
CA SER A 222 11.23 4.48 -9.65
C SER A 222 11.49 5.95 -9.33
N SER A 223 10.78 6.82 -10.03
CA SER A 223 10.83 8.27 -9.86
C SER A 223 9.44 8.79 -9.50
N VAL A 224 9.35 10.01 -8.99
CA VAL A 224 8.10 10.59 -8.52
C VAL A 224 7.78 11.89 -9.23
N ALA A 225 6.49 12.10 -9.50
CA ALA A 225 6.00 13.36 -10.04
C ALA A 225 6.10 14.48 -8.98
N THR A 226 6.40 15.70 -9.43
CA THR A 226 6.60 16.85 -8.53
C THR A 226 5.32 17.54 -8.11
N GLY A 227 4.22 17.35 -8.83
CA GLY A 227 3.05 18.20 -8.75
C GLY A 227 3.28 19.58 -9.41
N PRO A 228 2.23 20.21 -9.95
CA PRO A 228 2.26 21.61 -10.37
C PRO A 228 2.66 22.55 -9.22
N THR A 229 3.40 23.62 -9.51
CA THR A 229 3.91 24.56 -8.48
C THR A 229 2.90 25.62 -8.04
N ALA A 230 1.76 25.74 -8.74
CA ALA A 230 0.61 26.48 -8.23
C ALA A 230 -0.10 25.64 -7.15
N ALA A 231 -0.65 26.28 -6.12
CA ALA A 231 -1.39 25.59 -5.07
C ALA A 231 -2.40 24.61 -5.70
N PRO A 232 -2.20 23.29 -5.52
CA PRO A 232 -2.91 22.32 -6.33
C PRO A 232 -4.35 22.21 -5.86
N THR A 233 -5.31 22.15 -6.79
CA THR A 233 -6.65 21.63 -6.46
C THR A 233 -6.52 20.12 -6.31
N PRO A 234 -6.58 19.57 -5.09
CA PRO A 234 -6.33 18.17 -4.88
C PRO A 234 -7.59 17.35 -5.13
N PRO A 235 -7.42 16.06 -5.46
CA PRO A 235 -6.15 15.41 -5.79
C PRO A 235 -5.72 15.59 -7.25
N THR A 236 -6.57 16.17 -8.11
CA THR A 236 -6.43 16.15 -9.58
C THR A 236 -5.12 16.70 -10.16
N ASN A 237 -4.37 17.50 -9.39
CA ASN A 237 -3.17 18.19 -9.81
C ASN A 237 -2.08 18.12 -8.73
N ALA A 238 -1.67 16.93 -8.27
CA ALA A 238 -0.65 16.77 -7.23
C ALA A 238 0.47 15.80 -7.62
N SER A 239 1.44 15.59 -6.73
CA SER A 239 2.50 14.59 -6.88
C SER A 239 1.94 13.16 -6.92
N LEU A 240 1.03 12.84 -5.99
CA LEU A 240 0.27 11.59 -5.89
C LEU A 240 1.10 10.29 -5.84
N PHE A 241 2.38 10.32 -5.49
CA PHE A 241 3.12 9.10 -5.18
C PHE A 241 2.78 8.57 -3.78
N PHE A 242 3.02 7.28 -3.54
CA PHE A 242 2.71 6.62 -2.27
C PHE A 242 3.95 6.53 -1.38
N VAL A 243 3.76 6.75 -0.07
CA VAL A 243 4.77 6.53 0.96
C VAL A 243 4.26 5.48 1.93
N GLN A 244 4.97 4.35 1.99
CA GLN A 244 4.74 3.30 2.98
C GLN A 244 5.92 3.26 3.94
N VAL A 245 5.65 3.46 5.22
CA VAL A 245 6.61 3.25 6.31
C VAL A 245 6.17 2.04 7.10
N SER A 246 7.10 1.12 7.39
CA SER A 246 6.86 0.01 8.31
C SER A 246 7.86 0.06 9.45
N ALA A 247 7.42 -0.27 10.66
CA ALA A 247 8.25 -0.31 11.85
C ALA A 247 7.97 -1.57 12.65
N LEU A 248 9.02 -2.37 12.88
CA LEU A 248 8.95 -3.57 13.72
C LEU A 248 9.45 -3.23 15.13
N ASP A 249 8.57 -3.36 16.13
CA ASP A 249 8.92 -3.14 17.53
C ASP A 249 9.63 -4.36 18.13
N VAL A 250 10.92 -4.47 17.84
CA VAL A 250 11.78 -5.58 18.31
C VAL A 250 12.02 -5.56 19.82
N SER A 251 11.75 -4.43 20.50
CA SER A 251 11.94 -4.31 21.95
C SER A 251 10.68 -4.49 22.77
N ARG A 252 9.52 -4.64 22.11
CA ARG A 252 8.19 -4.75 22.73
C ARG A 252 7.86 -3.55 23.62
N ALA A 253 8.46 -2.40 23.34
CA ALA A 253 8.22 -1.15 24.06
C ALA A 253 6.87 -0.51 23.68
N GLY A 254 6.32 -0.92 22.53
CA GLY A 254 5.10 -0.42 21.92
C GLY A 254 5.35 0.86 21.13
N ILE A 255 4.83 0.92 19.90
CA ILE A 255 4.74 2.15 19.12
C ILE A 255 3.36 2.74 19.37
N GLY A 256 3.30 3.98 19.87
CA GLY A 256 2.04 4.63 20.23
C GLY A 256 1.22 5.02 18.99
N VAL A 257 0.09 4.35 18.76
CA VAL A 257 -0.80 4.59 17.61
C VAL A 257 -2.25 4.59 18.06
N ASN A 258 -3.03 5.55 17.57
CA ASN A 258 -4.49 5.57 17.68
C ASN A 258 -5.08 5.25 16.29
N GLU A 259 -4.96 3.98 15.89
CA GLU A 259 -5.33 3.49 14.54
C GLU A 259 -6.84 3.38 14.36
N ASN A 260 -7.59 3.06 15.42
CA ASN A 260 -9.05 3.03 15.37
C ASN A 260 -9.67 4.45 15.35
N GLY A 261 -8.88 5.51 15.57
CA GLY A 261 -9.32 6.89 15.61
C GLY A 261 -10.16 7.25 16.85
N ASP A 262 -9.84 6.70 18.03
CA ASP A 262 -10.55 7.04 19.25
C ASP A 262 -10.58 8.54 19.58
N GLY A 263 -11.75 9.00 19.99
CA GLY A 263 -12.08 10.42 20.12
C GLY A 263 -12.43 11.16 18.83
N ARG A 264 -12.49 10.50 17.66
CA ARG A 264 -12.96 11.08 16.40
C ARG A 264 -14.43 10.76 16.11
N ASP A 265 -15.01 11.53 15.20
CA ASP A 265 -16.31 11.22 14.60
C ASP A 265 -16.25 9.94 13.76
N ASP A 266 -17.37 9.22 13.68
CA ASP A 266 -17.45 7.93 13.00
C ASP A 266 -17.04 8.02 11.52
N ALA A 267 -17.26 9.17 10.89
CA ALA A 267 -16.90 9.41 9.50
C ALA A 267 -15.38 9.45 9.24
N THR A 268 -14.57 9.76 10.27
CA THR A 268 -13.10 9.81 10.14
C THR A 268 -12.38 8.72 10.95
N ARG A 269 -13.12 7.80 11.56
CA ARG A 269 -12.58 6.59 12.20
C ARG A 269 -11.76 5.76 11.20
N GLY A 270 -10.70 5.13 11.71
CA GLY A 270 -9.75 4.38 10.89
C GLY A 270 -8.80 5.24 10.04
N THR A 271 -8.59 6.50 10.44
CA THR A 271 -7.57 7.38 9.87
C THR A 271 -6.74 8.02 10.97
N ILE A 272 -5.46 8.26 10.67
CA ILE A 272 -4.51 8.92 11.57
C ILE A 272 -4.17 10.36 11.14
N VAL A 273 -4.80 10.89 10.10
CA VAL A 273 -4.52 12.24 9.59
C VAL A 273 -4.81 13.31 10.64
N ASP A 274 -3.86 14.21 10.93
CA ASP A 274 -4.01 15.31 11.90
C ASP A 274 -3.66 16.64 11.23
N PRO A 275 -4.53 17.15 10.35
CA PRO A 275 -4.22 18.34 9.55
C PRO A 275 -3.97 19.58 10.41
N THR A 276 -4.49 19.60 11.65
CA THR A 276 -4.30 20.73 12.56
C THR A 276 -2.86 20.87 13.07
N GLN A 277 -2.07 19.79 13.03
CA GLN A 277 -0.67 19.74 13.43
C GLN A 277 0.32 19.89 12.27
N SER A 278 -0.19 19.97 11.03
CA SER A 278 0.65 20.22 9.86
C SER A 278 1.41 21.55 10.00
N SER A 279 2.74 21.51 9.82
CA SER A 279 3.68 22.62 10.08
C SER A 279 3.69 23.16 11.52
N LYS A 280 3.13 22.43 12.50
CA LYS A 280 3.05 22.90 13.91
C LYS A 280 3.68 21.94 14.91
N GLY A 281 3.61 20.64 14.66
CA GLY A 281 4.02 19.66 15.65
C GLY A 281 3.87 18.22 15.20
N PRO A 282 4.04 17.27 16.14
CA PRO A 282 3.87 15.85 15.87
C PRO A 282 2.40 15.51 15.59
N ASN A 283 2.18 14.40 14.89
CA ASN A 283 0.85 13.83 14.75
C ASN A 283 0.38 13.26 16.09
N ARG A 284 -0.72 13.76 16.66
CA ARG A 284 -1.21 13.32 17.98
C ARG A 284 -1.78 11.90 17.99
N TYR A 285 -2.06 11.33 16.82
CA TYR A 285 -2.53 9.96 16.66
C TYR A 285 -1.37 8.97 16.46
N VAL A 286 -0.16 9.47 16.28
CA VAL A 286 1.08 8.68 16.21
C VAL A 286 2.28 9.57 16.52
N THR A 287 2.46 9.95 17.80
CA THR A 287 3.48 10.92 18.20
C THR A 287 4.90 10.48 17.82
N GLY A 288 5.15 9.17 17.83
CA GLY A 288 6.46 8.57 17.54
C GLY A 288 6.85 8.56 16.06
N LEU A 289 5.93 8.87 15.12
CA LEU A 289 6.24 8.91 13.70
C LEU A 289 6.72 10.31 13.30
N THR A 290 7.90 10.37 12.68
CA THR A 290 8.40 11.56 11.99
C THR A 290 8.80 11.18 10.58
N VAL A 291 8.21 11.85 9.59
CA VAL A 291 8.59 11.68 8.18
C VAL A 291 8.96 13.03 7.62
N THR A 292 10.04 13.12 6.86
CA THR A 292 10.52 14.38 6.30
C THR A 292 10.92 14.21 4.85
N PHE A 293 10.79 15.28 4.09
CA PHE A 293 11.42 15.44 2.79
C PHE A 293 12.54 16.47 2.89
N ASP A 294 13.59 16.30 2.10
CA ASP A 294 14.67 17.28 1.94
C ASP A 294 14.34 18.38 0.92
N VAL A 295 13.05 18.55 0.60
CA VAL A 295 12.46 19.63 -0.20
C VAL A 295 11.15 20.08 0.44
N PRO A 296 10.74 21.35 0.30
CA PRO A 296 9.44 21.80 0.78
C PRO A 296 8.27 21.14 0.04
N LEU A 297 7.15 20.98 0.74
CA LEU A 297 5.89 20.49 0.19
C LEU A 297 4.84 21.60 0.22
N LEU A 298 4.39 22.04 -0.96
CA LEU A 298 3.22 22.89 -1.11
C LEU A 298 1.96 22.03 -0.97
N GLN A 299 1.18 22.29 0.07
CA GLN A 299 -0.05 21.59 0.32
C GLN A 299 -1.20 22.09 -0.55
N PRO A 300 -2.23 21.24 -0.75
CA PRO A 300 -3.56 21.62 -1.18
C PRO A 300 -4.10 22.98 -0.76
N THR A 301 -3.88 23.32 0.51
CA THR A 301 -4.43 24.50 1.17
C THR A 301 -3.64 25.78 0.85
N GLY A 302 -2.55 25.66 0.10
CA GLY A 302 -1.57 26.72 -0.12
C GLY A 302 -0.52 26.84 0.99
N ASN A 303 -0.64 26.08 2.09
CA ASN A 303 0.38 26.02 3.14
C ASN A 303 1.66 25.35 2.61
N ILE A 304 2.82 25.79 3.10
CA ILE A 304 4.11 25.16 2.77
C ILE A 304 4.64 24.49 4.04
N ILE A 305 4.87 23.19 3.94
CA ILE A 305 5.71 22.47 4.91
C ILE A 305 7.15 22.61 4.40
N VAL A 306 8.03 23.22 5.18
CA VAL A 306 9.42 23.44 4.74
C VAL A 306 10.21 22.11 4.74
N ALA A 307 11.33 22.09 4.02
CA ALA A 307 12.20 20.90 4.01
C ALA A 307 12.66 20.55 5.43
N GLY A 308 12.62 19.26 5.77
CA GLY A 308 12.98 18.76 7.09
C GLY A 308 11.88 18.80 8.15
N ASP A 309 10.75 19.48 7.89
CA ASP A 309 9.62 19.49 8.82
C ASP A 309 8.84 18.18 8.79
N ASN A 310 8.16 17.88 9.90
CA ASN A 310 7.43 16.64 10.07
C ASN A 310 6.15 16.58 9.21
N LEU A 311 6.10 15.58 8.33
CA LEU A 311 5.01 15.20 7.44
C LEU A 311 4.09 14.13 8.03
N ALA A 312 4.41 13.54 9.19
CA ALA A 312 3.52 12.56 9.85
C ALA A 312 2.07 13.05 10.04
N PRO A 313 1.77 14.35 10.27
CA PRO A 313 0.39 14.83 10.36
C PRO A 313 -0.46 14.64 9.10
N VAL A 314 0.13 14.41 7.93
CA VAL A 314 -0.62 14.17 6.68
C VAL A 314 -0.76 12.69 6.31
N PHE A 315 -0.17 11.77 7.08
CA PHE A 315 -0.39 10.33 6.89
C PHE A 315 -1.85 9.97 7.11
N ASN A 316 -2.39 9.07 6.28
CA ASN A 316 -3.82 8.79 6.28
C ASN A 316 -4.14 7.54 7.10
N ILE A 317 -3.50 6.42 6.77
CA ILE A 317 -3.81 5.12 7.34
C ILE A 317 -2.63 4.58 8.15
N ALA A 318 -2.95 3.77 9.14
CA ALA A 318 -2.00 2.96 9.87
C ALA A 318 -2.66 1.63 10.20
N GLY A 319 -1.87 0.58 10.39
CA GLY A 319 -2.38 -0.67 10.93
C GLY A 319 -1.30 -1.56 11.49
N SER A 320 -1.73 -2.48 12.34
CA SER A 320 -0.82 -3.29 13.16
C SER A 320 -1.08 -4.78 13.03
N GLU A 321 0.01 -5.54 13.03
CA GLU A 321 0.00 -7.00 12.96
C GLU A 321 1.11 -7.59 13.82
N LEU A 322 1.00 -8.89 14.12
CA LEU A 322 2.10 -9.67 14.66
C LEU A 322 2.88 -10.27 13.51
N ASP A 323 4.15 -9.89 13.38
CA ASP A 323 5.04 -10.47 12.39
C ASP A 323 5.31 -11.97 12.68
N PRO A 324 5.96 -12.72 11.76
CA PRO A 324 6.25 -14.14 11.96
C PRO A 324 7.08 -14.45 13.21
N THR A 325 7.84 -13.47 13.72
CA THR A 325 8.62 -13.60 14.96
C THR A 325 7.80 -13.28 16.22
N GLY A 326 6.58 -12.77 16.06
CA GLY A 326 5.67 -12.39 17.13
C GLY A 326 5.96 -11.02 17.75
N TYR A 327 6.70 -10.15 17.06
CA TYR A 327 6.79 -8.74 17.37
C TYR A 327 5.67 -7.97 16.65
N VAL A 328 5.28 -6.83 17.20
CA VAL A 328 4.28 -5.97 16.56
C VAL A 328 4.95 -5.21 15.43
N ARG A 329 4.40 -5.33 14.23
CA ARG A 329 4.72 -4.49 13.09
C ARG A 329 3.60 -3.49 12.91
N THR A 330 3.97 -2.23 12.82
CA THR A 330 3.07 -1.13 12.49
C THR A 330 3.42 -0.61 11.11
N THR A 331 2.43 -0.48 10.24
CA THR A 331 2.55 0.11 8.90
C THR A 331 1.81 1.44 8.87
N PHE A 332 2.31 2.37 8.07
CA PHE A 332 1.73 3.69 7.86
C PHE A 332 1.71 3.99 6.36
N GLY A 333 0.55 4.46 5.87
CA GLY A 333 0.31 4.76 4.46
C GLY A 333 -0.08 6.21 4.22
N TRP A 334 0.51 6.80 3.18
CA TRP A 334 0.20 8.16 2.72
C TRP A 334 0.33 8.26 1.20
N VAL A 335 -0.57 9.02 0.57
CA VAL A 335 -0.42 9.49 -0.82
C VAL A 335 -0.12 10.98 -0.80
N VAL A 336 0.93 11.40 -1.51
CA VAL A 336 1.41 12.78 -1.47
C VAL A 336 0.50 13.71 -2.29
N GLY A 337 -0.54 14.24 -1.66
CA GLY A 337 -1.51 15.15 -2.27
C GLY A 337 -1.03 16.60 -2.48
N GLY A 338 0.23 16.89 -2.17
CA GLY A 338 0.85 18.21 -2.39
C GLY A 338 1.78 18.23 -3.59
N SER A 339 2.60 19.28 -3.67
CA SER A 339 3.60 19.45 -4.72
C SER A 339 4.97 19.72 -4.12
N LEU A 340 5.98 19.01 -4.61
CA LEU A 340 7.38 19.13 -4.24
C LEU A 340 7.95 20.41 -4.85
N LEU A 341 8.33 21.37 -3.99
CA LEU A 341 8.98 22.60 -4.41
C LEU A 341 10.48 22.38 -4.57
N LEU A 342 10.89 21.88 -5.74
CA LEU A 342 12.29 21.55 -5.99
C LEU A 342 13.16 22.81 -6.10
N PRO A 343 14.27 22.89 -5.33
CA PRO A 343 15.33 23.86 -5.59
C PRO A 343 15.92 23.67 -7.00
N PRO A 344 16.39 24.75 -7.66
CA PRO A 344 17.03 24.66 -8.97
C PRO A 344 18.13 23.61 -9.01
N GLY A 345 18.10 22.74 -10.02
CA GLY A 345 19.10 21.69 -10.24
C GLY A 345 18.95 20.44 -9.38
N LYS A 346 17.98 20.37 -8.46
CA LYS A 346 17.72 19.16 -7.68
C LYS A 346 16.92 18.14 -8.49
N THR A 347 17.43 16.91 -8.59
CA THR A 347 16.86 15.83 -9.41
C THR A 347 16.33 14.66 -8.59
N SER A 348 16.40 14.75 -7.27
CA SER A 348 15.94 13.70 -6.35
C SER A 348 15.35 14.29 -5.07
N VAL A 349 14.56 13.49 -4.38
CA VAL A 349 14.04 13.78 -3.05
C VAL A 349 14.48 12.67 -2.10
N THR A 350 14.93 13.08 -0.92
CA THR A 350 15.26 12.19 0.18
C THR A 350 14.10 12.15 1.15
N ILE A 351 13.50 10.97 1.31
CA ILE A 351 12.48 10.66 2.29
C ILE A 351 13.17 10.06 3.51
N THR A 352 13.02 10.67 4.68
CA THR A 352 13.52 10.10 5.94
C THR A 352 12.34 9.82 6.85
N ALA A 353 12.20 8.55 7.26
CA ALA A 353 11.21 8.11 8.22
C ALA A 353 11.92 7.70 9.52
N ARG A 354 11.43 8.22 10.64
CA ARG A 354 11.89 7.92 11.99
C ARG A 354 10.71 7.44 12.81
N VAL A 355 10.88 6.35 13.55
CA VAL A 355 9.86 5.82 14.45
C VAL A 355 10.45 5.63 15.83
N THR A 356 9.84 6.28 16.81
CA THR A 356 10.21 6.22 18.22
C THR A 356 9.18 5.38 18.99
N ASP A 357 9.65 4.38 19.73
CA ASP A 357 8.80 3.60 20.64
C ASP A 357 8.47 4.37 21.92
N ASN A 358 7.54 3.85 22.74
CA ASN A 358 7.10 4.51 23.97
C ASN A 358 8.19 4.57 25.07
N THR A 359 9.33 3.89 24.89
CA THR A 359 10.50 4.03 25.76
C THR A 359 11.50 5.07 25.27
N GLY A 360 11.21 5.74 24.14
CA GLY A 360 12.05 6.77 23.55
C GLY A 360 13.16 6.25 22.63
N LYS A 361 13.18 4.96 22.30
CA LYS A 361 14.18 4.41 21.37
C LYS A 361 13.70 4.62 19.94
N THR A 362 14.61 5.05 19.08
CA THR A 362 14.29 5.44 17.70
C THR A 362 15.01 4.56 16.69
N GLY A 363 14.34 4.20 15.60
CA GLY A 363 14.99 3.74 14.38
C GLY A 363 14.70 4.69 13.21
N THR A 364 15.62 4.76 12.25
CA THR A 364 15.50 5.58 11.05
C THR A 364 15.68 4.75 9.79
N ALA A 365 14.91 5.09 8.75
CA ALA A 365 15.16 4.67 7.38
C ALA A 365 15.17 5.87 6.45
N THR A 366 15.97 5.79 5.40
CA THR A 366 16.04 6.82 4.36
C THR A 366 15.85 6.18 2.99
N ARG A 367 15.12 6.86 2.12
CA ARG A 367 14.94 6.48 0.73
C ARG A 367 15.13 7.68 -0.18
N VAL A 368 15.97 7.52 -1.20
CA VAL A 368 16.18 8.55 -2.23
C VAL A 368 15.40 8.13 -3.48
N VAL A 369 14.53 9.03 -3.95
CA VAL A 369 13.72 8.83 -5.15
C VAL A 369 14.09 9.87 -6.20
N GLN A 370 14.13 9.46 -7.46
CA GLN A 370 14.41 10.40 -8.55
C GLN A 370 13.17 11.20 -8.90
N ILE A 371 13.34 12.32 -9.59
CA ILE A 371 12.25 13.14 -10.09
C ILE A 371 11.85 12.71 -11.50
N SER A 372 10.57 12.42 -11.67
CA SER A 372 9.98 12.09 -12.96
C SER A 372 9.93 13.31 -13.87
N PRO A 373 10.06 13.15 -15.20
CA PRO A 373 9.71 14.20 -16.15
C PRO A 373 8.20 14.52 -16.17
N VAL A 374 7.35 13.65 -15.62
CA VAL A 374 5.91 13.87 -15.47
C VAL A 374 5.65 14.73 -14.25
N VAL A 375 5.03 15.90 -14.47
CA VAL A 375 4.74 16.86 -13.40
C VAL A 375 3.56 16.42 -12.54
N ASN A 376 2.44 15.98 -13.12
CA ASN A 376 1.24 15.62 -12.37
C ASN A 376 1.13 14.09 -12.25
N GLY A 377 1.06 13.56 -11.03
CA GLY A 377 0.96 12.12 -10.77
C GLY A 377 -0.24 11.48 -11.45
N GLN A 378 -1.38 12.17 -11.53
CA GLN A 378 -2.58 11.68 -12.22
C GLN A 378 -2.35 11.41 -13.73
N ARG A 379 -1.30 12.00 -14.32
CA ARG A 379 -0.94 11.77 -15.72
C ARG A 379 -0.15 10.47 -15.93
N LEU A 380 0.28 9.80 -14.86
CA LEU A 380 0.90 8.47 -14.94
C LEU A 380 -0.14 7.37 -15.20
N THR A 381 -1.39 7.56 -14.77
CA THR A 381 -2.50 6.63 -15.03
C THR A 381 -3.71 7.33 -15.67
N PRO A 382 -3.58 7.85 -16.91
CA PRO A 382 -4.67 8.62 -17.51
C PRO A 382 -5.95 7.79 -17.64
N ASN A 383 -7.08 8.36 -17.22
CA ASN A 383 -8.41 7.70 -17.23
C ASN A 383 -8.97 7.42 -18.63
N SER A 384 -8.31 7.89 -19.70
CA SER A 384 -8.65 7.68 -21.11
C SER A 384 -7.56 6.88 -21.80
#